data_AF-T2IKF7-F1
#
_entry.id   AF-T2IKF7-F1
#
_cell.length_a   1.000
_cell.length_b   1.000
_cell.length_c   1.000
_cell.angle_alpha   90.00
_cell.angle_beta   90.00
_cell.angle_gamma   90.00
#
_symmetry.space_group_name_H-M   'P 1'
#
loop_
_entity.id
_entity.type
_entity.pdbx_description
1 polymer ?
#
loop_
_entity_poly.entity_id
_entity_poly.type
_entity_poly.pdbx_seq_one_letter_code
_entity_poly.pdbx_strand_id
1 'polypeptide(L)' 'MSKSYYDSLMETVYLLKSPANAQHLEEAIAEYKAGKTQEHNLIDA' A
#
# COMPACT_ATOMS: atom_id res chain seq x y z
N MET A 1 -1.84 -21.94 -10.63
CA MET A 1 -1.90 -20.69 -9.84
C MET A 1 -3.33 -20.45 -9.40
N SER A 2 -3.58 -20.06 -8.16
CA SER A 2 -4.93 -19.66 -7.73
C SER A 2 -5.28 -18.28 -8.29
N LYS A 3 -6.57 -17.98 -8.42
CA LYS A 3 -7.05 -16.63 -8.77
C LYS A 3 -6.51 -15.59 -7.79
N SER A 4 -6.53 -15.90 -6.49
CA SER A 4 -6.03 -15.01 -5.45
C SER A 4 -4.56 -14.65 -5.62
N TYR A 5 -3.72 -15.60 -6.03
CA TYR A 5 -2.30 -15.34 -6.27
C TYR A 5 -2.10 -14.41 -7.47
N TYR A 6 -2.86 -14.63 -8.54
CA TYR A 6 -2.83 -13.74 -9.70
C TYR A 6 -3.29 -12.32 -9.35
N ASP A 7 -4.39 -12.19 -8.62
CA ASP A 7 -4.94 -10.89 -8.21
C ASP A 7 -3.91 -10.11 -7.36
N SER A 8 -3.29 -10.76 -6.37
CA SER A 8 -2.25 -10.12 -5.54
C SER A 8 -1.04 -9.64 -6.33
N LEU A 9 -0.61 -10.41 -7.34
CA LEU A 9 0.49 -10.00 -8.21
C LEU A 9 0.11 -8.79 -9.07
N MET A 10 -1.08 -8.82 -9.67
CA MET A 10 -1.54 -7.73 -10.52
C MET A 10 -1.73 -6.43 -9.73
N GLU A 11 -2.24 -6.50 -8.50
CA GLU A 11 -2.38 -5.32 -7.64
C GLU A 11 -1.01 -4.75 -7.27
N THR A 12 -0.03 -5.60 -6.96
CA THR A 12 1.35 -5.15 -6.69
C THR A 12 1.94 -4.42 -7.90
N VAL A 13 1.78 -4.98 -9.10
CA VAL A 13 2.24 -4.35 -10.34
C VAL A 13 1.54 -3.01 -10.57
N TYR A 14 0.23 -2.97 -10.33
CA TYR A 14 -0.57 -1.76 -10.50
C TYR A 14 -0.09 -0.63 -9.57
N LEU A 15 0.09 -0.92 -8.28
CA LEU A 15 0.56 0.03 -7.27
C LEU A 15 1.97 0.58 -7.58
N LEU A 16 2.87 -0.27 -8.07
CA LEU A 16 4.26 0.10 -8.36
C LEU A 16 4.46 0.73 -9.74
N LYS A 17 3.44 0.74 -10.61
CA LYS A 17 3.54 1.30 -11.97
C LYS A 17 3.75 2.82 -12.00
N SER A 18 3.26 3.55 -10.99
CA SER A 18 3.45 4.99 -10.87
C SER A 18 4.65 5.28 -9.97
N PRO A 19 5.73 5.93 -10.47
CA PRO A 19 6.90 6.23 -9.65
C PRO A 19 6.56 7.04 -8.39
N ALA A 20 5.65 8.00 -8.51
CA ALA A 20 5.18 8.79 -7.36
C ALA A 20 4.43 7.93 -6.33
N ASN A 21 3.62 6.96 -6.78
CA ASN A 21 2.91 6.07 -5.87
C ASN A 21 3.86 5.06 -5.22
N ALA A 22 4.83 4.54 -5.97
CA ALA A 22 5.86 3.64 -5.45
C ALA A 22 6.67 4.30 -4.35
N GLN A 23 7.16 5.54 -4.59
CA GLN A 23 7.89 6.30 -3.58
C GLN A 23 7.03 6.55 -2.33
N HIS A 24 5.78 6.98 -2.52
CA HIS A 24 4.88 7.22 -1.39
C HIS A 24 4.59 5.95 -0.58
N LEU A 25 4.41 4.80 -1.23
CA LEU A 25 4.24 3.51 -0.57
C LEU A 25 5.48 3.08 0.21
N GLU A 26 6.68 3.26 -0.36
CA GLU A 26 7.94 2.97 0.33
C GLU A 26 8.09 3.81 1.61
N GLU A 27 7.80 5.11 1.52
CA GLU A 27 7.81 6.04 2.66
C GLU A 27 6.79 5.61 3.73
N ALA A 28 5.53 5.38 3.35
CA ALA A 28 4.47 4.98 4.27
C ALA A 28 4.77 3.64 4.98
N ILE A 29 5.32 2.65 4.26
CA ILE A 29 5.73 1.37 4.85
C ILE A 29 6.89 1.55 5.84
N ALA A 30 7.85 2.43 5.52
CA ALA A 30 8.96 2.74 6.42
C ALA A 30 8.48 3.42 7.71
N GLU A 31 7.56 4.38 7.61
CA GLU A 31 6.94 5.04 8.76
C GLU A 31 6.14 4.07 9.63
N TYR A 32 5.34 3.19 9.01
CA TYR A 32 4.61 2.15 9.73
C TYR A 32 5.55 1.22 10.51
N LYS A 33 6.63 0.73 9.88
CA LYS A 33 7.64 -0.11 10.54
C LYS A 33 8.38 0.61 11.66
N ALA A 34 8.53 1.93 11.55
CA ALA A 34 9.12 2.77 12.58
C ALA A 34 8.13 3.17 13.70
N GLY A 35 6.87 2.72 13.64
CA GLY A 35 5.82 3.09 14.60
C GLY A 35 5.36 4.53 14.50
N LYS A 36 5.64 5.23 13.39
CA LYS A 36 5.24 6.62 13.15
C LYS A 36 3.82 6.70 12.58
N THR A 37 2.87 6.05 13.24
CA THR A 37 1.46 6.05 12.83
C THR A 37 0.64 7.02 13.66
N GLN A 38 -0.49 7.47 13.12
CA GLN A 38 -1.49 8.23 13.84
C GLN A 38 -2.81 7.47 13.75
N GLU A 39 -3.48 7.29 14.88
CA GLU A 39 -4.80 6.70 14.93
C GLU A 39 -5.85 7.76 14.59
N HIS A 40 -6.74 7.43 13.67
CA HIS A 40 -7.83 8.29 13.25
C HIS A 40 -9.13 7.49 13.25
N ASN A 41 -10.22 8.10 13.72
CA ASN A 41 -11.54 7.51 13.58
C ASN A 41 -11.95 7.50 12.09
N LEU A 42 -12.81 6.55 11.73
CA LEU A 42 -13.46 6.58 10.42
C LEU A 42 -14.30 7.84 10.29
N ILE A 43 -14.21 8.50 9.14
CA ILE A 43 -15.10 9.60 8.78
C ILE A 43 -16.35 8.99 8.15
N ASP A 44 -17.54 9.46 8.56
CA ASP A 44 -18.81 9.02 7.97
C ASP A 44 -18.88 9.34 6.47
N ALA A 45 -19.61 8.50 5.71
CA ALA A 45 -19.71 8.57 4.25
C ALA A 45 -20.74 9.60 3.75
#